data_AF-A0A957CME9-F1
#
_entry.id   AF-A0A957CME9-F1
#
_cell.length_a   1.000
_cell.length_b   1.000
_cell.length_c   1.000
_cell.angle_alpha   90.00
_cell.angle_beta   90.00
_cell.angle_gamma   90.00
#
_symmetry.space_group_name_H-M   'P 1'
#
loop_
_entity.id
_entity.type
_entity.pdbx_description
1 polymer ?
#
loop_
_entity_poly.entity_id
_entity_poly.type
_entity_poly.pdbx_seq_one_letter_code
_entity_poly.pdbx_strand_id
1 'polypeptide(L)'
;MVEIDYFVVGHISHDLTPDGYNVGGTVSYAGYTAHTLGVKTGILTSTAVSETAVYPFPNSIHIHAIPAKATTTFKNIYTTQGRQQTIHAVAHPISTSDYPPDWFEPAIVHLGPVANEVDSEFVRRFPNSIIGLTPQGWMRRWDENGRVYAQAWEAAAEILPLATAVIISTEDLLDDQMLEQFR
;
A
#
# COMPACT_ATOMS: atom_id res chain seq x y z
N MET A 1 12.28 6.00 -21.37
CA MET A 1 11.85 6.50 -20.05
C MET A 1 10.34 6.58 -20.05
N VAL A 2 9.72 6.14 -18.97
CA VAL A 2 8.26 6.03 -18.81
C VAL A 2 7.77 7.24 -18.05
N GLU A 3 6.79 7.94 -18.61
CA GLU A 3 6.16 9.09 -17.99
C GLU A 3 5.02 8.62 -17.08
N ILE A 4 5.15 8.87 -15.79
CA ILE A 4 4.18 8.52 -14.75
C ILE A 4 3.76 9.82 -14.07
N ASP A 5 2.47 10.12 -14.08
CA ASP A 5 1.91 11.28 -13.39
C ASP A 5 1.60 10.94 -11.93
N TYR A 6 1.07 9.72 -11.71
CA TYR A 6 0.67 9.20 -10.42
C TYR A 6 1.39 7.88 -10.12
N PHE A 7 2.26 7.93 -9.14
CA PHE A 7 2.98 6.77 -8.63
C PHE A 7 2.35 6.30 -7.32
N VAL A 8 2.05 5.02 -7.21
CA VAL A 8 1.58 4.40 -5.96
C VAL A 8 2.42 3.19 -5.61
N VAL A 9 2.76 3.03 -4.33
CA VAL A 9 3.64 1.95 -3.84
C VAL A 9 3.09 1.28 -2.58
N GLY A 10 3.28 -0.03 -2.52
CA GLY A 10 2.69 -0.93 -1.52
C GLY A 10 2.36 -2.28 -2.15
N HIS A 11 1.95 -3.25 -1.34
CA HIS A 11 1.59 -4.57 -1.86
C HIS A 11 0.22 -4.57 -2.53
N ILE A 12 0.18 -5.07 -3.77
CA ILE A 12 -0.98 -5.80 -4.27
C ILE A 12 -1.12 -7.04 -3.39
N SER A 13 -2.27 -7.19 -2.74
CA SER A 13 -2.50 -8.29 -1.81
C SER A 13 -3.59 -9.24 -2.32
N HIS A 14 -3.65 -10.41 -1.70
CA HIS A 14 -4.80 -11.31 -1.79
C HIS A 14 -5.66 -11.20 -0.54
N ASP A 15 -6.95 -11.03 -0.74
CA ASP A 15 -7.96 -11.25 0.28
C ASP A 15 -8.54 -12.65 0.09
N LEU A 16 -8.23 -13.55 1.01
CA LEU A 16 -8.75 -14.91 1.04
C LEU A 16 -10.23 -14.89 1.42
N THR A 17 -11.06 -15.37 0.49
CA THR A 17 -12.50 -15.57 0.64
C THR A 17 -12.86 -17.04 0.49
N PRO A 18 -14.11 -17.46 0.81
CA PRO A 18 -14.56 -18.83 0.56
C PRO A 18 -14.47 -19.25 -0.92
N ASP A 19 -14.56 -18.29 -1.85
CA ASP A 19 -14.58 -18.53 -3.30
C ASP A 19 -13.18 -18.41 -3.94
N GLY A 20 -12.14 -18.17 -3.13
CA GLY A 20 -10.76 -17.98 -3.58
C GLY A 20 -10.20 -16.61 -3.22
N TYR A 21 -9.14 -16.21 -3.92
CA TYR A 21 -8.48 -14.93 -3.69
C TYR A 21 -9.14 -13.80 -4.47
N ASN A 22 -9.42 -12.70 -3.78
CA ASN A 22 -9.72 -11.41 -4.40
C ASN A 22 -8.46 -10.54 -4.38
N VAL A 23 -8.30 -9.70 -5.42
CA VAL A 23 -7.24 -8.70 -5.45
C VAL A 23 -7.58 -7.58 -4.47
N GLY A 24 -6.67 -7.35 -3.53
CA GLY A 24 -6.73 -6.27 -2.55
C GLY A 24 -5.51 -5.36 -2.65
N GLY A 25 -5.26 -4.62 -1.58
CA GLY A 25 -4.13 -3.71 -1.47
C GLY A 25 -4.47 -2.29 -1.91
N THR A 26 -4.03 -1.29 -1.15
CA THR A 26 -4.27 0.13 -1.44
C THR A 26 -3.84 0.49 -2.86
N VAL A 27 -2.69 -0.03 -3.29
CA VAL A 27 -2.12 0.24 -4.62
C VAL A 27 -3.02 -0.23 -5.75
N SER A 28 -3.77 -1.32 -5.57
CA SER A 28 -4.66 -1.88 -6.57
C SER A 28 -5.83 -0.94 -6.81
N TYR A 29 -6.50 -0.53 -5.74
CA TYR A 29 -7.66 0.36 -5.83
C TYR A 29 -7.24 1.77 -6.27
N ALA A 30 -6.25 2.36 -5.60
CA ALA A 30 -5.83 3.72 -5.89
C ALA A 30 -5.20 3.84 -7.28
N GLY A 31 -4.40 2.85 -7.70
CA GLY A 31 -3.84 2.81 -9.05
C GLY A 31 -4.91 2.67 -10.13
N TYR A 32 -5.88 1.78 -9.94
CA TYR A 32 -6.99 1.62 -10.89
C TYR A 32 -7.88 2.88 -10.96
N THR A 33 -8.15 3.52 -9.81
CA THR A 33 -8.91 4.77 -9.76
C THR A 33 -8.19 5.90 -10.49
N ALA A 34 -6.90 6.12 -10.23
CA ALA A 34 -6.11 7.15 -10.92
C ALA A 34 -6.08 6.92 -12.44
N HIS A 35 -5.88 5.67 -12.86
CA HIS A 35 -5.95 5.30 -14.27
C HIS A 35 -7.31 5.61 -14.89
N THR A 36 -8.40 5.26 -14.20
CA THR A 36 -9.78 5.52 -14.67
C THR A 36 -10.06 7.01 -14.83
N LEU A 37 -9.39 7.87 -14.04
CA LEU A 37 -9.46 9.32 -14.15
C LEU A 37 -8.59 9.90 -15.28
N GLY A 38 -7.92 9.05 -16.08
CA GLY A 38 -7.10 9.45 -17.22
C GLY A 38 -5.65 9.80 -16.88
N VAL A 39 -5.17 9.42 -15.69
CA VAL A 39 -3.82 9.74 -15.19
C VAL A 39 -2.84 8.62 -15.54
N LYS A 40 -1.64 8.95 -16.05
CA LYS A 40 -0.60 7.95 -16.32
C LYS A 40 -0.12 7.36 -14.99
N THR A 41 -0.40 6.08 -14.78
CA THR A 41 -0.28 5.47 -13.46
C THR A 41 0.81 4.42 -13.42
N GLY A 42 1.68 4.52 -12.41
CA GLY A 42 2.72 3.56 -12.09
C GLY A 42 2.48 2.91 -10.72
N ILE A 43 2.59 1.59 -10.65
CA ILE A 43 2.46 0.80 -9.42
C ILE A 43 3.79 0.11 -9.14
N LEU A 44 4.39 0.36 -7.98
CA LEU A 44 5.49 -0.45 -7.44
C LEU A 44 4.95 -1.36 -6.35
N THR A 45 5.13 -2.66 -6.51
CA THR A 45 4.59 -3.70 -5.61
C THR A 45 5.60 -4.83 -5.42
N SER A 46 5.30 -5.76 -4.52
CA SER A 46 5.97 -7.05 -4.42
C SER A 46 4.93 -8.18 -4.33
N THR A 47 5.10 -9.21 -5.15
CA THR A 47 4.18 -10.36 -5.25
C THR A 47 4.93 -11.64 -5.62
N ALA A 48 4.28 -12.79 -5.52
CA ALA A 48 4.79 -14.04 -6.08
C ALA A 48 4.96 -13.93 -7.61
N VAL A 49 6.05 -14.47 -8.14
CA VAL A 49 6.40 -14.38 -9.58
C VAL A 49 5.31 -14.96 -10.48
N SER A 50 4.63 -16.02 -10.03
CA SER A 50 3.56 -16.68 -10.78
C SER A 50 2.29 -15.86 -10.95
N GLU A 51 2.15 -14.73 -10.24
CA GLU A 51 0.90 -13.98 -10.12
C GLU A 51 0.94 -12.61 -10.80
N THR A 52 2.13 -12.13 -11.20
CA THR A 52 2.32 -10.81 -11.82
C THR A 52 1.53 -10.62 -13.11
N ALA A 53 1.30 -11.71 -13.87
CA ALA A 53 0.52 -11.69 -15.11
C ALA A 53 -1.00 -11.86 -14.91
N VAL A 54 -1.46 -12.10 -13.68
CA VAL A 54 -2.84 -12.53 -13.39
C VAL A 54 -3.73 -11.36 -12.93
N TYR A 55 -3.13 -10.26 -12.48
CA TYR A 55 -3.91 -9.13 -11.99
C TYR A 55 -4.68 -8.44 -13.13
N PRO A 56 -5.97 -8.10 -12.95
CA PRO A 56 -6.85 -7.58 -13.99
C PRO A 56 -6.63 -6.09 -14.28
N PHE A 57 -5.36 -5.65 -14.31
CA PHE A 57 -5.02 -4.28 -14.66
C PHE A 57 -4.93 -4.12 -16.18
N PRO A 58 -5.40 -3.00 -16.75
CA PRO A 58 -5.19 -2.71 -18.16
C PRO A 58 -3.69 -2.47 -18.41
N ASN A 59 -3.21 -2.84 -19.60
CA ASN A 59 -1.81 -2.69 -20.01
C ASN A 59 -1.29 -1.24 -19.97
N SER A 60 -2.18 -0.26 -19.83
CA SER A 60 -1.88 1.17 -19.66
C SER A 60 -1.43 1.55 -18.25
N ILE A 61 -1.58 0.67 -17.26
CA ILE A 61 -0.99 0.85 -15.93
C ILE A 61 0.40 0.20 -15.95
N HIS A 62 1.42 0.99 -15.63
CA HIS A 62 2.79 0.49 -15.55
C HIS A 62 3.01 -0.18 -14.19
N ILE A 63 3.15 -1.51 -14.18
CA ILE A 63 3.37 -2.27 -12.94
C ILE A 63 4.81 -2.76 -12.89
N HIS A 64 5.51 -2.38 -11.83
CA HIS A 64 6.80 -2.95 -11.46
C HIS A 64 6.61 -3.83 -10.22
N ALA A 65 6.78 -5.14 -10.38
CA ALA A 65 6.58 -6.11 -9.30
C ALA A 65 7.92 -6.74 -8.90
N ILE A 66 8.33 -6.50 -7.65
CA ILE A 66 9.50 -7.13 -7.05
C ILE A 66 9.18 -8.60 -6.75
N PRO A 67 9.97 -9.56 -7.25
CA PRO A 67 9.77 -10.98 -6.96
C PRO A 67 9.81 -11.31 -5.46
N ALA A 68 8.75 -11.94 -4.95
CA ALA A 68 8.71 -12.51 -3.61
C ALA A 68 8.39 -14.01 -3.63
N LYS A 69 8.64 -14.68 -2.50
CA LYS A 69 8.28 -16.10 -2.32
C LYS A 69 6.76 -16.32 -2.22
N ALA A 70 6.03 -15.30 -1.78
CA ALA A 70 4.58 -15.31 -1.63
C ALA A 70 4.02 -13.90 -1.82
N THR A 71 2.75 -13.82 -2.17
CA THR A 71 1.99 -12.56 -2.20
C THR A 71 1.40 -12.29 -0.82
N THR A 72 1.41 -11.03 -0.40
CA THR A 72 0.81 -10.62 0.87
C THR A 72 -0.65 -11.03 0.90
N THR A 73 -1.04 -11.85 1.87
CA THR A 73 -2.36 -12.49 1.88
C THR A 73 -3.02 -12.26 3.22
N PHE A 74 -4.22 -11.68 3.20
CA PHE A 74 -5.08 -11.49 4.35
C PHE A 74 -6.30 -12.39 4.27
N LYS A 75 -6.85 -12.74 5.42
CA LYS A 75 -8.20 -13.29 5.57
C LYS A 75 -8.98 -12.34 6.45
N ASN A 76 -10.13 -11.88 5.95
CA ASN A 76 -11.02 -10.98 6.67
C ASN A 76 -12.30 -11.72 7.05
N ILE A 77 -12.61 -11.75 8.35
CA ILE A 77 -13.87 -12.27 8.89
C ILE A 77 -14.64 -11.10 9.49
N TYR A 78 -15.79 -10.78 8.91
CA TYR A 78 -16.67 -9.73 9.42
C TYR A 78 -17.62 -10.31 10.46
N THR A 79 -17.61 -9.71 11.65
CA THR A 79 -18.45 -10.11 12.79
C THR A 79 -19.29 -8.92 13.26
N THR A 80 -20.23 -9.16 14.17
CA THR A 80 -20.99 -8.07 14.82
C THR A 80 -20.11 -7.14 15.66
N GLN A 81 -18.89 -7.56 16.01
CA GLN A 81 -17.90 -6.77 16.76
C GLN A 81 -16.87 -6.09 15.84
N GLY A 82 -17.07 -6.13 14.53
CA GLY A 82 -16.16 -5.58 13.53
C GLY A 82 -15.33 -6.64 12.81
N ARG A 83 -14.31 -6.17 12.08
CA ARG A 83 -13.42 -6.98 11.26
C ARG A 83 -12.37 -7.69 12.10
N GLN A 84 -12.32 -9.01 12.01
CA GLN A 84 -11.20 -9.82 12.47
C GLN A 84 -10.33 -10.17 11.27
N GLN A 85 -9.05 -9.77 11.30
CA GLN A 85 -8.13 -9.94 10.19
C GLN A 85 -6.96 -10.86 10.59
N THR A 86 -6.60 -11.78 9.72
CA THR A 86 -5.43 -12.66 9.85
C THR A 86 -4.54 -12.51 8.63
N ILE A 87 -3.25 -12.32 8.82
CA ILE A 87 -2.25 -12.32 7.75
C ILE A 87 -1.64 -13.72 7.62
N HIS A 88 -1.61 -14.25 6.40
CA HIS A 88 -1.11 -15.58 6.09
C HIS A 88 0.28 -15.57 5.44
N ALA A 89 0.60 -14.49 4.74
CA ALA A 89 1.88 -14.30 4.08
C ALA A 89 2.15 -12.80 3.91
N VAL A 90 3.42 -12.44 3.82
CA VAL A 90 3.90 -11.08 3.51
C VAL A 90 4.93 -11.19 2.40
N ALA A 91 4.77 -10.37 1.36
CA ALA A 91 5.72 -10.25 0.26
C ALA A 91 6.98 -9.47 0.67
N HIS A 92 7.89 -9.22 -0.27
CA HIS A 92 9.17 -8.58 0.02
C HIS A 92 8.97 -7.09 0.39
N PRO A 93 9.63 -6.57 1.46
CA PRO A 93 9.62 -5.15 1.73
C PRO A 93 10.09 -4.33 0.53
N ILE A 94 9.54 -3.12 0.38
CA ILE A 94 9.81 -2.22 -0.74
C ILE A 94 10.57 -1.01 -0.21
N SER A 95 11.75 -0.79 -0.75
CA SER A 95 12.65 0.31 -0.40
C SER A 95 12.74 1.34 -1.53
N THR A 96 13.31 2.51 -1.23
CA THR A 96 13.55 3.53 -2.24
C THR A 96 14.46 3.06 -3.39
N SER A 97 15.33 2.06 -3.17
CA SER A 97 16.18 1.49 -4.22
C SER A 97 15.43 0.64 -5.24
N ASP A 98 14.21 0.21 -4.92
CA ASP A 98 13.36 -0.57 -5.82
C ASP A 98 12.57 0.29 -6.80
N TYR A 99 12.69 1.63 -6.70
CA TYR A 99 12.08 2.53 -7.67
C TYR A 99 12.66 2.31 -9.07
N PRO A 100 11.83 2.07 -10.10
CA PRO A 100 12.33 1.76 -11.45
C PRO A 100 13.18 2.91 -12.01
N PRO A 101 14.42 2.63 -12.47
CA PRO A 101 15.34 3.68 -12.90
C PRO A 101 14.92 4.36 -14.20
N ASP A 102 13.99 3.78 -14.95
CA ASP A 102 13.47 4.30 -16.21
C ASP A 102 12.19 5.13 -16.05
N TRP A 103 11.66 5.27 -14.83
CA TRP A 103 10.52 6.11 -14.51
C TRP A 103 10.97 7.53 -14.16
N PHE A 104 10.29 8.53 -14.72
CA PHE A 104 10.50 9.93 -14.33
C PHE A 104 9.88 10.22 -12.96
N GLU A 105 10.42 11.25 -12.27
CA GLU A 105 9.82 11.76 -11.04
C GLU A 105 8.35 12.13 -11.29
N PRO A 106 7.41 11.47 -10.57
CA PRO A 106 5.98 11.63 -10.81
C PRO A 106 5.46 12.91 -10.16
N ALA A 107 4.37 13.49 -10.67
CA ALA A 107 3.75 14.66 -10.05
C ALA A 107 3.12 14.32 -8.68
N ILE A 108 2.60 13.10 -8.53
CA ILE A 108 1.94 12.61 -7.32
C ILE A 108 2.56 11.28 -6.90
N VAL A 109 2.92 11.17 -5.62
CA VAL A 109 3.42 9.95 -4.99
C VAL A 109 2.46 9.55 -3.88
N HIS A 110 1.95 8.33 -3.93
CA HIS A 110 1.07 7.77 -2.91
C HIS A 110 1.71 6.54 -2.26
N LEU A 111 2.03 6.66 -0.97
CA LEU A 111 2.49 5.55 -0.14
C LEU A 111 1.29 4.85 0.49
N GLY A 112 1.00 3.63 0.05
CA GLY A 112 -0.15 2.85 0.50
C GLY A 112 0.22 1.46 1.02
N PRO A 113 1.07 1.34 2.06
CA PRO A 113 1.39 0.06 2.68
C PRO A 113 0.15 -0.61 3.27
N VAL A 114 0.13 -1.94 3.31
CA VAL A 114 -0.91 -2.74 3.97
C VAL A 114 -0.39 -3.65 5.09
N ALA A 115 0.92 -3.91 5.15
CA ALA A 115 1.57 -4.86 6.04
C ALA A 115 2.99 -4.40 6.49
N ASN A 116 3.17 -3.09 6.73
CA ASN A 116 4.44 -2.47 7.14
C ASN A 116 5.60 -2.73 6.15
N GLU A 117 5.28 -2.82 4.87
CA GLU A 117 6.20 -3.24 3.82
C GLU A 117 6.94 -2.10 3.13
N VAL A 118 6.39 -0.88 3.16
CA VAL A 118 6.92 0.25 2.40
C VAL A 118 7.82 1.09 3.29
N ASP A 119 9.03 1.37 2.83
CA ASP A 119 9.94 2.34 3.43
C ASP A 119 9.34 3.75 3.37
N SER A 120 9.16 4.41 4.51
CA SER A 120 8.63 5.78 4.54
C SER A 120 9.55 6.79 3.87
N GLU A 121 10.84 6.48 3.67
CA GLU A 121 11.82 7.37 3.03
C GLU A 121 11.50 7.72 1.57
N PHE A 122 10.54 7.03 0.95
CA PHE A 122 9.98 7.46 -0.32
C PHE A 122 9.47 8.90 -0.31
N VAL A 123 9.00 9.43 0.84
CA VAL A 123 8.58 10.85 0.94
C VAL A 123 9.74 11.82 0.68
N ARG A 124 10.98 11.42 1.02
CA ARG A 124 12.18 12.26 0.83
C ARG A 124 12.80 12.08 -0.54
N ARG A 125 12.51 10.96 -1.21
CA ARG A 125 13.01 10.67 -2.57
C ARG A 125 12.43 11.63 -3.61
N PHE A 126 11.23 12.15 -3.39
CA PHE A 126 10.49 12.95 -4.36
C PHE A 126 10.15 14.34 -3.83
N PRO A 127 11.15 15.23 -3.70
CA PRO A 127 10.98 16.52 -3.04
C PRO A 127 10.06 17.49 -3.79
N ASN A 128 9.76 17.27 -5.08
CA ASN A 128 8.90 18.14 -5.87
C ASN A 128 7.50 17.56 -6.11
N SER A 129 7.21 16.36 -5.59
CA SER A 129 5.93 15.69 -5.79
C SER A 129 4.93 16.03 -4.70
N ILE A 130 3.63 15.96 -5.04
CA ILE A 130 2.56 15.92 -4.05
C ILE A 130 2.59 14.56 -3.36
N ILE A 131 2.72 14.55 -2.03
CA ILE A 131 2.84 13.33 -1.24
C ILE A 131 1.48 12.99 -0.60
N GLY A 132 0.92 11.86 -0.99
CA GLY A 132 -0.25 11.23 -0.37
C GLY A 132 0.14 10.02 0.47
N LEU A 133 -0.46 9.87 1.65
CA LEU A 133 -0.22 8.71 2.52
C LEU A 133 -1.52 7.98 2.83
N THR A 134 -1.49 6.65 2.75
CA THR A 134 -2.44 5.75 3.41
C THR A 134 -1.66 4.88 4.39
N PRO A 135 -1.46 5.33 5.65
CA PRO A 135 -0.49 4.74 6.58
C PRO A 135 -0.97 3.42 7.21
N GLN A 136 -2.07 2.85 6.72
CA GLN A 136 -2.73 1.68 7.29
C GLN A 136 -1.76 0.51 7.56
N GLY A 137 -0.85 0.21 6.62
CA GLY A 137 0.13 -0.86 6.82
C GLY A 137 1.16 -0.56 7.91
N TRP A 138 1.56 0.70 8.10
CA TRP A 138 2.48 1.08 9.19
C TRP A 138 1.82 1.01 10.56
N MET A 139 0.49 1.17 10.59
CA MET A 139 -0.35 1.07 11.79
C MET A 139 -0.81 -0.37 12.10
N ARG A 140 -0.33 -1.37 11.36
CA ARG A 140 -0.67 -2.78 11.59
C ARG A 140 0.53 -3.55 12.12
N ARG A 141 0.25 -4.44 13.08
CA ARG A 141 1.13 -5.53 13.49
C ARG A 141 0.33 -6.82 13.55
N TRP A 142 1.02 -7.92 13.72
CA TRP A 142 0.41 -9.24 13.89
C TRP A 142 1.17 -10.08 14.91
N ASP A 143 0.47 -11.03 15.52
CA ASP A 143 1.05 -12.00 16.43
C ASP A 143 1.63 -13.22 15.69
N GLU A 144 2.14 -14.18 16.45
CA GLU A 144 2.68 -15.47 15.95
C GLU A 144 1.68 -16.32 15.15
N ASN A 145 0.37 -16.09 15.35
CA ASN A 145 -0.71 -16.75 14.62
C ASN A 145 -1.20 -15.91 13.42
N GLY A 146 -0.56 -14.77 13.16
CA GLY A 146 -0.93 -13.84 12.10
C GLY A 146 -2.16 -13.00 12.44
N ARG A 147 -2.66 -12.99 13.67
CA ARG A 147 -3.80 -12.12 14.04
C ARG A 147 -3.36 -10.67 13.98
N VAL A 148 -4.00 -9.89 13.12
CA VAL A 148 -3.68 -8.48 12.94
C VAL A 148 -4.29 -7.64 14.07
N TYR A 149 -3.51 -6.68 14.57
CA TYR A 149 -3.94 -5.68 15.53
C TYR A 149 -3.35 -4.30 15.16
N ALA A 150 -4.03 -3.24 15.59
CA ALA A 150 -3.59 -1.88 15.36
C ALA A 150 -2.42 -1.51 16.30
N GLN A 151 -1.50 -0.69 15.82
CA GLN A 151 -0.41 -0.10 16.57
C GLN A 151 -0.21 1.36 16.13
N ALA A 152 0.25 2.20 17.05
CA ALA A 152 0.67 3.55 16.70
C ALA A 152 1.81 3.51 15.65
N TRP A 153 1.72 4.41 14.66
CA TRP A 153 2.77 4.55 13.66
C TRP A 153 3.96 5.31 14.23
N GLU A 154 5.06 4.61 14.48
CA GLU A 154 6.26 5.15 15.16
C GLU A 154 6.87 6.35 14.42
N ALA A 155 6.93 6.32 13.09
CA ALA A 155 7.51 7.40 12.28
C ALA A 155 6.52 8.54 11.97
N ALA A 156 5.28 8.51 12.50
CA ALA A 156 4.25 9.48 12.17
C ALA A 156 4.70 10.93 12.40
N ALA A 157 5.32 11.23 13.54
CA ALA A 157 5.75 12.59 13.89
C ALA A 157 6.80 13.17 12.92
N GLU A 158 7.60 12.31 12.28
CA GLU A 158 8.63 12.71 11.33
C GLU A 158 8.10 12.80 9.89
N ILE A 159 7.21 11.88 9.51
CA ILE A 159 6.77 11.70 8.13
C ILE A 159 5.51 12.52 7.82
N LEU A 160 4.57 12.66 8.76
CA LEU A 160 3.32 13.41 8.54
C LEU A 160 3.56 14.86 8.11
N PRO A 161 4.52 15.62 8.66
CA PRO A 161 4.80 16.98 8.21
C PRO A 161 5.27 17.09 6.75
N LEU A 162 5.67 15.98 6.13
CA LEU A 162 6.13 15.91 4.75
C LEU A 162 5.00 15.51 3.78
N ALA A 163 3.84 15.09 4.30
CA ALA A 163 2.69 14.71 3.50
C ALA A 163 1.85 15.93 3.12
N THR A 164 1.36 15.95 1.89
CA THR A 164 0.34 16.90 1.44
C THR A 164 -1.07 16.47 1.84
N ALA A 165 -1.32 15.16 1.83
CA ALA A 165 -2.60 14.59 2.24
C ALA A 165 -2.42 13.23 2.91
N VAL A 166 -3.27 12.93 3.89
CA VAL A 166 -3.30 11.64 4.58
C VAL A 166 -4.72 11.07 4.54
N ILE A 167 -4.83 9.82 4.14
CA ILE A 167 -6.08 9.08 3.98
C ILE A 167 -6.06 7.97 5.04
N ILE A 168 -6.99 8.04 5.99
CA ILE A 168 -7.08 7.10 7.10
C ILE A 168 -8.52 6.71 7.36
N SER A 169 -8.75 5.46 7.79
CA SER A 169 -10.03 5.00 8.28
C SER A 169 -10.10 5.12 9.80
N THR A 170 -11.28 5.40 10.36
CA THR A 170 -11.51 5.30 11.80
C THR A 170 -11.27 3.89 12.33
N GLU A 171 -11.35 2.87 11.48
CA GLU A 171 -11.04 1.47 11.84
C GLU A 171 -9.53 1.22 12.06
N ASP A 172 -8.66 2.11 11.58
CA ASP A 172 -7.20 1.98 11.74
C ASP A 172 -6.70 2.68 13.02
N LEU A 173 -7.53 3.54 13.63
CA LEU A 173 -7.17 4.28 14.84
C LEU A 173 -7.22 3.39 16.08
N LEU A 174 -6.31 3.62 17.02
CA LEU A 174 -6.37 2.99 18.35
C LEU A 174 -7.55 3.53 19.19
N ASP A 175 -7.82 4.82 19.04
CA ASP A 175 -8.91 5.56 19.65
C ASP A 175 -9.20 6.84 18.84
N ASP A 176 -10.30 7.52 19.14
CA ASP A 176 -10.70 8.75 18.45
C ASP A 176 -9.71 9.92 18.66
N GLN A 177 -8.90 9.90 19.72
CA GLN A 177 -7.94 10.97 20.02
C GLN A 177 -6.74 10.92 19.07
N MET A 178 -6.38 9.73 18.60
CA MET A 178 -5.32 9.53 17.62
C MET A 178 -5.57 10.32 16.33
N LEU A 179 -6.83 10.59 15.96
CA LEU A 179 -7.16 11.37 14.76
C LEU A 179 -6.53 12.78 14.78
N GLU A 180 -6.38 13.39 15.95
CA GLU A 180 -5.78 14.73 16.08
C GLU A 180 -4.30 14.76 15.68
N GLN A 181 -3.62 13.60 15.64
CA GLN A 181 -2.23 13.52 15.19
C GLN A 181 -2.10 13.64 13.66
N PHE A 182 -3.19 13.43 12.92
CA PHE A 182 -3.24 13.40 11.45
C PHE A 182 -3.86 14.67 10.83
N ARG A 183 -4.10 15.70 11.64
CA ARG A 183 -4.64 17.01 11.23
C ARG A 183 -3.56 18.08 11.18
#